data_AF-A0A0T5VIQ9-F1
#
_entry.id   AF-A0A0T5VIQ9-F1
#
_cell.length_a   1.000
_cell.length_b   1.000
_cell.length_c   1.000
_cell.angle_alpha   90.00
_cell.angle_beta   90.00
_cell.angle_gamma   90.00
#
_symmetry.space_group_name_H-M   'P 1'
#
loop_
_entity.id
_entity.type
_entity.pdbx_description
1 polymer ?
#
loop_
_entity_poly.entity_id
_entity_poly.type
_entity_poly.pdbx_seq_one_letter_code
_entity_poly.pdbx_strand_id
1 'polypeptide(L)'
;MIELDFFFNLPNGDIMHFQLIQLSRGGLWTVLDHEQVLERIVKEDGEWKTLLGSSLSEALIQNIGLFIDRQQYQTLPIEIKLRWPKLIEEIIVNSDSEYMVVCKPFVNFRSFEKMFEKFVPAMIKDEWAINFKVYSHDFGEDFIKKLSRREEKSSYPPIQKW
;
A
#
# COMPACT_ATOMS: atom_id res chain seq x y z
N MET A 1 -4.64 -6.36 -8.44
CA MET A 1 -4.76 -7.44 -7.44
C MET A 1 -3.80 -7.12 -6.31
N ILE A 2 -4.26 -7.22 -5.06
CA ILE A 2 -3.43 -6.99 -3.89
C ILE A 2 -3.28 -8.33 -3.18
N GLU A 3 -2.04 -8.69 -2.85
CA GLU A 3 -1.71 -9.88 -2.10
C GLU A 3 -0.95 -9.45 -0.86
N LEU A 4 -1.29 -10.00 0.30
CA LEU A 4 -0.60 -9.72 1.56
C LEU A 4 -0.39 -11.02 2.33
N ASP A 5 0.77 -11.11 2.99
CA ASP A 5 1.04 -12.16 3.96
C ASP A 5 0.71 -11.68 5.37
N PHE A 6 -0.21 -12.37 6.04
CA PHE A 6 -0.60 -12.09 7.41
C PHE A 6 -0.11 -13.19 8.34
N PHE A 7 0.65 -12.78 9.36
CA PHE A 7 1.16 -13.68 10.39
C PHE A 7 0.47 -13.41 11.72
N PHE A 8 -0.06 -14.45 12.34
CA PHE A 8 -0.77 -14.36 13.62
C PHE A 8 -0.09 -15.23 14.67
N ASN A 9 0.36 -14.60 15.75
CA ASN A 9 0.98 -15.29 16.88
C ASN A 9 -0.09 -15.85 17.80
N LEU A 10 -0.09 -17.17 17.99
CA LEU A 10 -0.92 -17.83 18.97
C LEU A 10 -0.35 -17.71 20.38
N PRO A 11 -1.18 -17.79 21.44
CA PRO A 11 -0.71 -17.72 22.82
C PRO A 11 0.30 -18.80 23.21
N ASN A 12 0.31 -19.93 22.49
CA ASN A 12 1.23 -21.04 22.70
C ASN A 12 2.60 -20.83 22.02
N GLY A 13 2.80 -19.72 21.30
CA GLY A 13 4.03 -19.40 20.58
C GLY A 13 4.06 -19.86 19.12
N ASP A 14 3.04 -20.58 18.65
CA ASP A 14 2.93 -20.96 17.24
C ASP A 14 2.55 -19.76 16.38
N ILE A 15 2.98 -19.78 15.11
CA ILE A 15 2.66 -18.75 14.13
C ILE A 15 1.74 -19.36 13.07
N MET A 16 0.56 -18.78 12.92
CA MET A 16 -0.29 -19.03 11.76
C MET A 16 0.06 -18.05 10.64
N HIS A 17 0.05 -18.53 9.40
CA HIS A 17 0.26 -17.73 8.20
C HIS A 17 -0.97 -17.82 7.31
N PHE A 18 -1.44 -16.66 6.85
CA PHE A 18 -2.57 -16.54 5.94
C PHE A 18 -2.18 -15.68 4.75
N GLN A 19 -2.61 -16.09 3.55
CA GLN A 19 -2.54 -15.26 2.36
C GLN A 19 -3.84 -14.49 2.19
N LEU A 20 -3.74 -13.18 2.03
CA LEU A 20 -4.88 -12.30 1.86
C LEU A 20 -4.88 -11.76 0.44
N ILE A 21 -5.92 -12.05 -0.34
CA ILE A 21 -5.98 -11.66 -1.75
C ILE A 21 -7.21 -10.81 -2.01
N GLN A 22 -7.01 -9.61 -2.56
CA GLN A 22 -8.05 -8.77 -3.13
C GLN A 22 -7.90 -8.71 -4.65
N LEU A 23 -8.85 -9.34 -5.37
CA LEU A 23 -8.82 -9.42 -6.82
C LEU A 23 -9.08 -8.05 -7.48
N SER A 24 -10.07 -7.30 -6.96
CA SER A 24 -10.45 -5.98 -7.45
C SER A 24 -10.48 -4.96 -6.31
N ARG A 25 -10.07 -3.72 -6.61
CA ARG A 25 -10.01 -2.65 -5.60
C ARG A 25 -11.41 -2.38 -5.03
N GLY A 26 -11.51 -2.33 -3.70
CA GLY A 26 -12.78 -2.17 -2.99
C GLY A 26 -13.69 -3.41 -3.04
N GLY A 27 -13.23 -4.49 -3.70
CA GLY A 27 -13.89 -5.78 -3.67
C GLY A 27 -13.55 -6.57 -2.41
N LEU A 28 -14.03 -7.81 -2.39
CA LEU A 28 -13.85 -8.73 -1.28
C LEU A 28 -12.38 -9.14 -1.12
N TRP A 29 -11.98 -9.32 0.13
CA TRP A 29 -10.73 -9.99 0.49
C TRP A 29 -11.00 -11.47 0.66
N THR A 30 -10.14 -12.29 0.06
CA THR A 30 -10.13 -13.74 0.24
C THR A 30 -9.02 -14.07 1.23
N VAL A 31 -9.34 -14.81 2.29
CA VAL A 31 -8.39 -15.33 3.27
C VAL A 31 -8.09 -16.78 2.91
N LEU A 32 -6.83 -17.08 2.68
CA LEU A 32 -6.36 -18.42 2.37
C LEU A 32 -5.38 -18.91 3.43
N ASP A 33 -5.41 -20.21 3.67
CA ASP A 33 -4.33 -20.96 4.30
C ASP A 33 -3.75 -21.89 3.25
N HIS A 34 -2.51 -21.62 2.84
CA HIS A 34 -1.91 -22.19 1.64
C HIS A 34 -2.84 -22.00 0.42
N GLU A 35 -3.29 -23.09 -0.22
CA GLU A 35 -4.19 -23.04 -1.38
C GLU A 35 -5.69 -23.13 -1.01
N GLN A 36 -6.01 -23.29 0.28
CA GLN A 36 -7.38 -23.44 0.74
C GLN A 36 -8.01 -22.08 1.05
N VAL A 37 -9.10 -21.75 0.36
CA VAL A 37 -9.94 -20.60 0.72
C VAL A 37 -10.65 -20.91 2.03
N LEU A 38 -10.33 -20.13 3.06
CA LEU A 38 -10.98 -20.23 4.37
C LEU A 38 -12.20 -19.33 4.42
N GLU A 39 -12.03 -18.06 4.03
CA GLU A 39 -13.09 -17.05 4.16
C GLU A 39 -13.04 -15.98 3.08
N ARG A 40 -14.16 -15.27 2.95
CA ARG A 40 -14.22 -13.99 2.24
C ARG A 40 -14.75 -12.90 3.15
N ILE A 41 -13.99 -11.81 3.27
CA ILE A 41 -14.31 -10.68 4.14
C ILE A 41 -14.46 -9.39 3.35
N VAL A 42 -15.30 -8.50 3.88
CA VAL A 42 -15.57 -7.18 3.33
C VAL A 42 -15.64 -6.17 4.47
N LYS A 43 -15.28 -4.92 4.16
CA LYS A 43 -15.48 -3.81 5.09
C LYS A 43 -16.79 -3.10 4.74
N GLU A 44 -17.79 -3.23 5.60
CA GLU A 44 -19.10 -2.58 5.47
C GLU A 44 -19.36 -1.73 6.73
N ASP A 45 -19.77 -0.48 6.53
CA ASP A 45 -19.99 0.49 7.61
C ASP A 45 -18.80 0.67 8.57
N GLY A 46 -17.58 0.46 8.05
CA GLY A 46 -16.35 0.58 8.83
C GLY A 46 -15.95 -0.70 9.59
N GLU A 47 -16.77 -1.75 9.54
CA GLU A 47 -16.52 -3.02 10.23
C GLU A 47 -16.18 -4.13 9.23
N TRP A 48 -15.23 -4.98 9.61
CA TRP A 48 -14.86 -6.16 8.84
C TRP A 48 -15.82 -7.32 9.13
N LYS A 49 -16.47 -7.83 8.09
CA LYS A 49 -17.50 -8.87 8.17
C LYS A 49 -17.19 -10.01 7.20
N THR A 50 -17.59 -11.22 7.58
CA THR A 50 -17.58 -12.40 6.70
C THR A 50 -18.87 -12.46 5.89
N LEU A 51 -18.80 -12.95 4.65
CA LEU A 51 -19.99 -13.08 3.79
C LEU A 51 -20.79 -14.37 4.02
N LEU A 52 -20.14 -15.45 4.45
CA LEU A 52 -20.75 -16.75 4.69
C LEU A 52 -20.28 -17.28 6.05
N GLY A 53 -21.03 -18.22 6.63
CA GLY A 53 -20.80 -18.71 8.00
C GLY A 53 -19.31 -19.01 8.26
N SER A 54 -18.78 -18.37 9.30
CA SER A 54 -17.34 -18.25 9.50
C SER A 54 -16.71 -19.52 10.06
N SER A 55 -15.73 -20.06 9.35
CA SER A 55 -14.76 -21.04 9.86
C SER A 55 -13.73 -20.41 10.80
N LEU A 56 -13.52 -19.09 10.69
CA LEU A 56 -12.58 -18.32 11.50
C LEU A 56 -13.26 -17.65 12.69
N SER A 57 -12.52 -17.40 13.77
CA SER A 57 -13.06 -16.65 14.90
C SER A 57 -13.23 -15.17 14.53
N GLU A 58 -14.24 -14.52 15.09
CA GLU A 58 -14.47 -13.09 14.89
C GLU A 58 -13.23 -12.25 15.26
N ALA A 59 -12.53 -12.61 16.34
CA ALA A 59 -11.30 -11.95 16.76
C ALA A 59 -10.20 -12.02 15.68
N LEU A 60 -10.06 -13.16 15.00
CA LEU A 60 -9.09 -13.30 13.90
C LEU A 60 -9.49 -12.45 12.69
N ILE A 61 -10.78 -12.43 12.33
CA ILE A 61 -11.30 -11.57 11.26
C ILE A 61 -11.01 -10.09 11.54
N GLN A 62 -11.24 -9.63 12.78
CA GLN A 62 -10.94 -8.25 13.15
C GLN A 62 -9.43 -7.95 13.09
N ASN A 63 -8.56 -8.88 13.50
CA ASN A 63 -7.11 -8.70 13.39
C ASN A 63 -6.64 -8.62 11.93
N ILE A 64 -7.16 -9.50 11.07
CA ILE A 64 -6.91 -9.45 9.62
C ILE A 64 -7.38 -8.12 9.06
N GLY A 65 -8.59 -7.68 9.39
CA GLY A 65 -9.14 -6.40 8.95
C GLY A 65 -8.29 -5.20 9.38
N LEU A 66 -7.86 -5.16 10.63
CA LEU A 66 -6.96 -4.14 11.15
C LEU A 66 -5.60 -4.15 10.44
N PHE A 67 -5.08 -5.32 10.09
CA PHE A 67 -3.86 -5.46 9.30
C PHE A 67 -4.05 -4.89 7.89
N ILE A 68 -5.15 -5.23 7.20
CA ILE A 68 -5.50 -4.71 5.87
C ILE A 68 -5.65 -3.18 5.89
N ASP A 69 -6.28 -2.62 6.93
CA ASP A 69 -6.46 -1.17 7.09
C ASP A 69 -5.14 -0.41 7.28
N ARG A 70 -4.11 -1.06 7.82
CA ARG A 70 -2.79 -0.46 8.06
C ARG A 70 -1.91 -0.41 6.81
N GLN A 71 -2.28 -1.12 5.75
CA GLN A 71 -1.46 -1.20 4.54
C GLN A 71 -1.45 0.13 3.78
N GLN A 72 -0.26 0.55 3.33
CA GLN A 72 -0.08 1.86 2.68
C GLN A 72 -0.81 2.00 1.36
N TYR A 73 -1.19 0.91 0.66
CA TYR A 73 -1.92 1.03 -0.60
C TYR A 73 -3.26 1.76 -0.47
N GLN A 74 -3.80 1.87 0.75
CA GLN A 74 -4.96 2.71 1.02
C GLN A 74 -4.58 4.18 1.21
N THR A 75 -3.46 4.47 1.90
CA THR A 75 -3.11 5.81 2.37
C THR A 75 -2.12 6.56 1.48
N LEU A 76 -1.06 5.91 1.00
CA LEU A 76 0.00 6.55 0.22
C LEU A 76 -0.50 7.23 -1.07
N PRO A 77 -1.40 6.62 -1.88
CA PRO A 77 -1.99 7.32 -3.03
C PRO A 77 -2.72 8.60 -2.64
N ILE A 78 -3.43 8.59 -1.50
CA ILE A 78 -4.16 9.75 -0.99
C ILE A 78 -3.17 10.84 -0.58
N GLU A 79 -2.14 10.48 0.19
CA GLU A 79 -1.10 11.43 0.62
C GLU A 79 -0.37 12.06 -0.57
N ILE A 80 -0.01 11.27 -1.59
CA ILE A 80 0.64 11.76 -2.82
C ILE A 80 -0.29 12.74 -3.56
N LYS A 81 -1.58 12.40 -3.75
CA LYS A 81 -2.55 13.31 -4.39
C LYS A 81 -2.76 14.59 -3.59
N LEU A 82 -2.80 14.51 -2.26
CA LEU A 82 -2.93 15.68 -1.38
C LEU A 82 -1.71 16.59 -1.41
N ARG A 83 -0.51 16.04 -1.62
CA ARG A 83 0.72 16.81 -1.75
C ARG A 83 0.80 17.57 -3.08
N TRP A 84 0.26 16.99 -4.16
CA TRP A 84 0.33 17.55 -5.50
C TRP A 84 -1.03 17.63 -6.24
N PRO A 85 -2.06 18.27 -5.66
CA PRO A 85 -3.43 18.26 -6.21
C PRO A 85 -3.57 19.04 -7.53
N LYS A 86 -2.59 19.89 -7.84
CA LYS A 86 -2.51 20.64 -9.11
C LYS A 86 -1.72 19.92 -10.20
N LEU A 87 -0.96 18.87 -9.85
CA LEU A 87 -0.11 18.14 -10.80
C LEU A 87 -0.63 16.74 -11.09
N ILE A 88 -1.30 16.10 -10.13
CA ILE A 88 -1.79 14.72 -10.26
C ILE A 88 -3.30 14.73 -10.44
N GLU A 89 -3.76 14.10 -11.51
CA GLU A 89 -5.18 13.84 -11.78
C GLU A 89 -5.63 12.61 -11.01
N GLU A 90 -4.91 11.49 -11.19
CA GLU A 90 -5.30 10.20 -10.63
C GLU A 90 -4.09 9.36 -10.22
N ILE A 91 -4.31 8.49 -9.22
CA ILE A 91 -3.39 7.41 -8.89
C ILE A 91 -4.19 6.13 -8.82
N ILE A 92 -3.82 5.17 -9.65
CA ILE A 92 -4.41 3.85 -9.75
C ILE A 92 -3.42 2.86 -9.14
N VAL A 93 -3.87 2.12 -8.13
CA VAL A 93 -3.08 1.08 -7.48
C VAL A 93 -3.32 -0.23 -8.23
N ASN A 94 -2.31 -0.71 -8.97
CA ASN A 94 -2.40 -1.96 -9.71
C ASN A 94 -2.15 -3.16 -8.78
N SER A 95 -1.17 -3.01 -7.88
CA SER A 95 -0.86 -3.93 -6.77
C SER A 95 -0.31 -3.18 -5.56
N ASP A 96 0.00 -3.93 -4.49
CA ASP A 96 0.75 -3.48 -3.32
C ASP A 96 2.12 -2.84 -3.65
N SER A 97 2.69 -3.21 -4.79
CA SER A 97 4.04 -2.87 -5.26
C SER A 97 4.06 -2.18 -6.63
N GLU A 98 2.91 -1.90 -7.26
CA GLU A 98 2.85 -1.20 -8.55
C GLU A 98 1.71 -0.17 -8.62
N TYR A 99 2.07 1.09 -8.80
CA TYR A 99 1.15 2.22 -8.86
C TYR A 99 1.28 2.92 -10.21
N MET A 100 0.15 3.30 -10.79
CA MET A 100 0.06 4.16 -11.96
C MET A 100 -0.39 5.56 -11.55
N VAL A 101 0.36 6.58 -11.97
CA VAL A 101 0.07 7.99 -11.67
C VAL A 101 -0.22 8.70 -12.98
N VAL A 102 -1.36 9.38 -13.06
CA VAL A 102 -1.75 10.19 -14.23
C VAL A 102 -1.69 11.66 -13.84
N CYS A 103 -0.89 12.43 -14.57
CA CYS A 103 -0.70 13.85 -14.34
C CYS A 103 -1.80 14.69 -15.01
N LYS A 104 -1.99 15.91 -14.49
CA LYS A 104 -2.85 16.93 -15.10
C LYS A 104 -2.21 17.54 -16.36
N PRO A 105 -2.99 18.21 -17.22
CA PRO A 105 -2.46 18.95 -18.35
C PRO A 105 -1.41 19.98 -17.94
N PHE A 106 -0.48 20.28 -18.85
CA PHE A 106 0.57 21.31 -18.70
C PHE A 106 1.58 21.08 -17.56
N VAL A 107 1.64 19.88 -16.99
CA VAL A 107 2.70 19.49 -16.05
C VAL A 107 4.03 19.41 -16.78
N ASN A 108 5.03 20.15 -16.30
CA ASN A 108 6.40 19.99 -16.78
C ASN A 108 6.98 18.67 -16.28
N PHE A 109 6.98 17.65 -17.15
CA PHE A 109 7.25 16.27 -16.78
C PHE A 109 8.66 16.06 -16.21
N ARG A 110 9.67 16.67 -16.83
CA ARG A 110 11.06 16.61 -16.36
C ARG A 110 11.27 17.21 -14.98
N SER A 111 10.56 18.30 -14.67
CA SER A 111 10.63 18.92 -13.34
C SER A 111 9.86 18.12 -12.31
N PHE A 112 8.71 17.57 -12.71
CA PHE A 112 7.90 16.72 -11.86
C PHE A 112 8.62 15.42 -11.50
N GLU A 113 9.28 14.75 -12.45
CA GLU A 113 10.06 13.53 -12.20
C GLU A 113 11.07 13.73 -11.06
N LYS A 114 11.90 14.78 -11.15
CA LYS A 114 12.90 15.10 -10.12
C LYS A 114 12.28 15.39 -8.77
N MET A 115 11.14 16.09 -8.75
CA MET A 115 10.40 16.37 -7.53
C MET A 115 9.84 15.08 -6.93
N PHE A 116 9.20 14.27 -7.75
CA PHE A 116 8.55 13.02 -7.37
C PHE A 116 9.57 12.07 -6.73
N GLU A 117 10.68 11.80 -7.43
CA GLU A 117 11.77 10.94 -6.95
C GLU A 117 12.38 11.45 -5.63
N LYS A 118 12.46 12.76 -5.43
CA LYS A 118 13.03 13.35 -4.21
C LYS A 118 12.11 13.21 -2.99
N PHE A 119 10.80 13.34 -3.16
CA PHE A 119 9.86 13.50 -2.05
C PHE A 119 9.06 12.25 -1.73
N VAL A 120 8.68 11.45 -2.73
CA VAL A 120 7.88 10.23 -2.50
C VAL A 120 8.56 9.22 -1.57
N PRO A 121 9.90 8.99 -1.61
CA PRO A 121 10.56 8.07 -0.68
C PRO A 121 10.37 8.39 0.80
N ALA A 122 10.16 9.67 1.16
CA ALA A 122 9.90 10.08 2.54
C ALA A 122 8.44 9.83 2.98
N MET A 123 7.54 9.55 2.03
CA MET A 123 6.13 9.25 2.27
C MET A 123 5.90 7.74 2.39
N ILE A 124 6.78 6.92 1.80
CA ILE A 124 6.71 5.45 1.89
C ILE A 124 7.09 5.02 3.30
N LYS A 125 6.15 4.36 4.00
CA LYS A 125 6.39 3.78 5.33
C LYS A 125 6.72 2.29 5.28
N ASP A 126 6.33 1.62 4.20
CA ASP A 126 6.59 0.20 3.99
C ASP A 126 8.07 -0.10 3.76
N GLU A 127 8.44 -1.34 4.07
CA GLU A 127 9.81 -1.84 3.89
C GLU A 127 10.09 -2.23 2.43
N TRP A 128 9.05 -2.49 1.64
CA TRP A 128 9.18 -2.87 0.23
C TRP A 128 9.23 -1.66 -0.72
N ALA A 129 9.83 -1.90 -1.89
CA ALA A 129 9.88 -0.92 -2.96
C ALA A 129 8.59 -0.97 -3.79
N ILE A 130 8.08 0.21 -4.17
CA ILE A 130 6.93 0.39 -5.03
C ILE A 130 7.40 0.89 -6.40
N ASN A 131 6.91 0.26 -7.46
CA ASN A 131 7.11 0.68 -8.85
C ASN A 131 6.03 1.70 -9.23
N PHE A 132 6.44 2.93 -9.47
CA PHE A 132 5.57 3.99 -9.98
C PHE A 132 5.73 4.12 -11.49
N LYS A 133 4.64 3.96 -12.22
CA LYS A 133 4.51 4.29 -13.65
C LYS A 133 3.77 5.62 -13.76
N VAL A 134 4.44 6.68 -14.18
CA VAL A 134 3.88 8.04 -14.18
C VAL A 134 3.69 8.50 -15.62
N TYR A 135 2.48 8.93 -15.96
CA TYR A 135 2.08 9.32 -17.31
C TYR A 135 1.64 10.79 -17.38
N SER A 136 1.94 11.47 -18.49
CA SER A 136 1.36 12.76 -18.84
C SER A 136 -0.14 12.62 -19.10
N HIS A 137 -0.86 13.76 -19.08
CA HIS A 137 -2.32 13.78 -19.26
C HIS A 137 -2.82 13.15 -20.57
N ASP A 138 -2.00 13.18 -21.61
CA ASP A 138 -2.23 12.69 -22.96
C ASP A 138 -1.48 11.39 -23.24
N PHE A 139 -0.80 10.83 -22.23
CA PHE A 139 0.05 9.64 -22.34
C PHE A 139 1.18 9.77 -23.38
N GLY A 140 1.55 11.00 -23.77
CA GLY A 140 2.65 11.28 -24.70
C GLY A 140 4.04 11.21 -24.05
N GLU A 141 4.12 11.37 -22.73
CA GLU A 141 5.35 11.24 -21.94
C GLU A 141 5.11 10.33 -20.73
N ASP A 142 6.11 9.53 -20.37
CA ASP A 142 6.07 8.66 -19.20
C ASP A 142 7.44 8.56 -18.50
N PHE A 143 7.43 8.16 -17.23
CA PHE A 143 8.62 7.68 -16.55
C PHE A 143 8.29 6.59 -15.54
N ILE A 144 9.26 5.73 -15.27
CA ILE A 144 9.14 4.66 -14.28
C ILE A 144 10.15 4.88 -13.15
N LYS A 145 9.69 4.81 -11.91
CA LYS A 145 10.54 4.92 -10.70
C LYS A 145 10.22 3.81 -9.72
N LYS A 146 11.23 3.02 -9.38
CA LYS A 146 11.17 2.10 -8.25
C LYS A 146 11.66 2.84 -7.01
N LEU A 147 10.76 3.09 -6.06
CA LEU A 147 11.02 3.90 -4.87
C LEU A 147 10.74 3.07 -3.62
N SER A 148 11.59 3.18 -2.60
CA SER A 148 11.42 2.57 -1.29
C SER A 148 11.50 3.65 -0.20
N ARG A 149 11.15 3.29 1.04
CA ARG A 149 11.33 4.17 2.19
C ARG A 149 12.76 4.71 2.24
N ARG A 150 12.89 6.02 2.43
CA ARG A 150 14.19 6.66 2.66
C ARG A 150 14.63 6.39 4.09
N GLU A 151 15.76 5.71 4.26
CA GLU A 151 16.45 5.67 5.55
C GLU A 151 16.96 7.07 5.87
N GLU A 152 16.49 7.66 6.97
CA GLU A 152 17.14 8.84 7.53
C GLU A 152 18.50 8.41 8.05
N LYS A 153 19.55 8.64 7.27
CA LYS A 153 20.90 8.68 7.82
C LYS A 153 20.92 9.83 8.83
N SER A 154 20.83 9.49 10.11
CA SER A 154 21.17 10.39 11.22
C SER A 154 22.62 10.85 11.03
N SER A 155 22.77 11.97 10.32
CA SER A 155 24.04 12.66 10.16
C SER A 155 24.19 13.67 11.30
N TYR A 156 24.19 13.18 12.53
CA TYR A 156 24.71 13.94 13.66
C TYR A 156 25.94 13.21 14.19
N PRO A 157 27.16 13.79 14.07
CA PRO A 157 28.31 13.23 14.76
C PRO A 157 28.03 13.26 16.27
N PRO A 158 28.41 12.21 17.01
CA PRO A 158 28.19 12.16 18.45
C PRO A 158 28.91 13.35 19.09
N ILE A 159 28.14 14.17 19.82
CA ILE A 159 28.67 15.25 20.64
C ILE A 159 29.60 14.61 21.68
N GLN A 160 30.91 14.78 21.51
CA GLN A 160 31.88 14.44 22.54
C GLN A 160 31.63 15.37 23.73
N LYS A 161 31.15 14.80 24.84
CA LYS A 161 31.09 15.50 26.13
C LYS A 161 32.52 15.65 26.65
N TRP A 162 32.88 16.89 26.97
CA TRP A 162 34.07 17.25 27.74
C TRP A 162 33.74 17.21 29.23
#